data_AF-A0A7V8FLP4-F1
#
_entry.id   AF-A0A7V8FLP4-F1
#
_cell.length_a   1.000
_cell.length_b   1.000
_cell.length_c   1.000
_cell.angle_alpha   90.00
_cell.angle_beta   90.00
_cell.angle_gamma   90.00
#
_symmetry.space_group_name_H-M   'P 1'
#
loop_
_entity.id
_entity.type
_entity.pdbx_description
1 polymer ?
#
loop_
_entity_poly.entity_id
_entity_poly.type
_entity_poly.pdbx_seq_one_letter_code
_entity_poly.pdbx_strand_id
1 'polypeptide(L)'
;MLHARGEKILWAPDRHLGRYIAQQTGADMLLWQGSCLVHNEFKGNELAALRAQHPAARVLVHPESPAAVVEQADVVGSTTQLIDAVGRLDASTFIVATDQGILHAMRRQHPGKTFLAAPTAGEGAACKSCAFCPWMAMNGLPGVVHALEAGGGEITLDPQLADRARQPIERMLAFAATRRQRVQASGELAQDMALFQHVGAA
;
A
#
# COMPACT_ATOMS: atom_id res chain seq x y z
N MET A 1 -13.67 -16.02 -15.04
CA MET A 1 -13.69 -14.84 -14.14
C MET A 1 -15.06 -14.19 -14.28
N LEU A 2 -15.62 -13.59 -13.21
CA LEU A 2 -16.99 -13.05 -13.19
C LEU A 2 -17.23 -12.00 -14.29
N HIS A 3 -16.28 -11.11 -14.49
CA HIS A 3 -16.32 -10.13 -15.59
C HIS A 3 -16.46 -10.78 -16.99
N ALA A 4 -15.72 -11.86 -17.25
CA ALA A 4 -15.80 -12.59 -18.53
C ALA A 4 -17.15 -13.32 -18.72
N ARG A 5 -17.93 -13.46 -17.65
CA ARG A 5 -19.30 -13.99 -17.66
C ARG A 5 -20.36 -12.88 -17.69
N GLY A 6 -19.96 -11.61 -17.76
CA GLY A 6 -20.87 -10.46 -17.71
C GLY A 6 -21.50 -10.23 -16.32
N GLU A 7 -20.92 -10.80 -15.26
CA GLU A 7 -21.44 -10.66 -13.90
C GLU A 7 -20.83 -9.46 -13.17
N LYS A 8 -21.66 -8.78 -12.38
CA LYS A 8 -21.26 -7.63 -11.54
C LYS A 8 -20.40 -8.09 -10.36
N ILE A 9 -19.38 -7.29 -10.03
CA ILE A 9 -18.46 -7.56 -8.92
C ILE A 9 -18.73 -6.57 -7.79
N LEU A 10 -18.86 -7.08 -6.56
CA LEU A 10 -18.87 -6.24 -5.37
C LEU A 10 -17.44 -5.95 -4.92
N TRP A 11 -17.12 -4.69 -4.63
CA TRP A 11 -15.79 -4.28 -4.17
C TRP A 11 -15.87 -3.43 -2.90
N ALA A 12 -15.06 -3.80 -1.91
CA ALA A 12 -15.00 -3.15 -0.62
C ALA A 12 -13.61 -3.37 0.03
N PRO A 13 -13.22 -2.53 1.00
CA PRO A 13 -13.90 -1.32 1.44
C PRO A 13 -13.50 -0.06 0.64
N ASP A 14 -12.36 -0.09 -0.07
CA ASP A 14 -11.77 1.12 -0.67
C ASP A 14 -12.28 1.41 -2.10
N ARG A 15 -12.94 2.56 -2.25
CA ARG A 15 -13.53 3.01 -3.53
C ARG A 15 -12.49 3.48 -4.54
N HIS A 16 -11.34 3.99 -4.10
CA HIS A 16 -10.30 4.51 -5.00
C HIS A 16 -9.58 3.35 -5.68
N LEU A 17 -9.20 2.31 -4.91
CA LEU A 17 -8.67 1.07 -5.45
C LEU A 17 -9.70 0.37 -6.35
N GLY A 18 -10.97 0.34 -5.94
CA GLY A 18 -12.04 -0.23 -6.75
C GLY A 18 -12.23 0.49 -8.09
N ARG A 19 -12.20 1.83 -8.08
CA ARG A 19 -12.25 2.64 -9.31
C ARG A 19 -11.04 2.41 -10.20
N TYR A 20 -9.84 2.34 -9.62
CA TYR A 20 -8.61 2.02 -10.35
C TYR A 20 -8.72 0.67 -11.07
N ILE A 21 -9.17 -0.38 -10.38
CA ILE A 21 -9.37 -1.71 -10.97
C ILE A 21 -10.42 -1.67 -12.08
N ALA A 22 -11.55 -0.99 -11.87
CA ALA A 22 -12.59 -0.86 -12.90
C ALA A 22 -12.05 -0.17 -14.16
N GLN A 23 -11.23 0.87 -14.01
CA GLN A 23 -10.58 1.56 -15.14
C GLN A 23 -9.56 0.67 -15.87
N GLN A 24 -8.75 -0.09 -15.13
CA GLN A 24 -7.72 -0.96 -15.73
C GLN A 24 -8.31 -2.20 -16.42
N THR A 25 -9.45 -2.69 -15.93
CA THR A 25 -10.00 -3.99 -16.36
C THR A 25 -11.28 -3.88 -17.17
N GLY A 26 -11.98 -2.74 -17.14
CA GLY A 26 -13.31 -2.58 -17.72
C GLY A 26 -14.40 -3.37 -16.98
N ALA A 27 -14.13 -3.87 -15.77
CA ALA A 27 -15.08 -4.66 -14.99
C ALA A 27 -16.25 -3.81 -14.48
N ASP A 28 -17.47 -4.37 -14.55
CA ASP A 28 -18.66 -3.77 -13.93
C ASP A 28 -18.64 -4.05 -12.42
N MET A 29 -18.34 -3.00 -11.64
CA MET A 29 -18.08 -3.10 -10.21
C MET A 29 -19.00 -2.16 -9.40
N LEU A 30 -19.66 -2.70 -8.38
CA LEU A 30 -20.34 -1.92 -7.35
C LEU A 30 -19.37 -1.64 -6.21
N LEU A 31 -19.08 -0.36 -5.96
CA LEU A 31 -18.06 0.06 -5.00
C LEU A 31 -18.68 0.52 -3.68
N TRP A 32 -18.20 -0.05 -2.58
CA TRP A 32 -18.45 0.46 -1.24
C TRP A 32 -17.84 1.85 -1.06
N GLN A 33 -18.52 2.77 -0.34
CA GLN A 33 -18.10 4.17 -0.21
C GLN A 33 -17.03 4.40 0.89
N GLY A 34 -16.15 3.44 1.11
CA GLY A 34 -15.01 3.58 2.02
C GLY A 34 -13.76 4.15 1.32
N SER A 35 -12.84 4.70 2.10
CA SER A 35 -11.53 5.14 1.62
C SER A 35 -10.52 5.15 2.77
N CYS A 36 -9.25 4.91 2.47
CA CYS A 36 -8.18 5.10 3.44
C CYS A 36 -8.03 6.60 3.83
N LEU A 37 -8.07 6.88 5.14
CA LEU A 37 -7.84 8.20 5.73
C LEU A 37 -6.58 8.85 5.17
N VAL A 38 -5.45 8.12 5.24
CA VAL A 38 -4.12 8.64 4.90
C VAL A 38 -4.03 8.98 3.41
N HIS A 39 -4.43 8.05 2.55
CA HIS A 39 -4.35 8.23 1.10
C HIS A 39 -5.33 9.29 0.59
N ASN A 40 -6.48 9.48 1.25
CA ASN A 40 -7.48 10.48 0.83
C ASN A 40 -7.05 11.94 1.13
N GLU A 41 -6.02 12.15 1.94
CA GLU A 41 -5.48 13.49 2.22
C GLU A 41 -4.56 14.04 1.12
N PHE A 42 -4.06 13.19 0.21
CA PHE A 42 -3.25 13.65 -0.91
C PHE A 42 -4.07 14.52 -1.86
N LYS A 43 -3.57 15.73 -2.16
CA LYS A 43 -4.21 16.65 -3.09
C LYS A 43 -3.40 16.77 -4.38
N GLY A 44 -4.07 16.59 -5.52
CA GLY A 44 -3.41 16.63 -6.83
C GLY A 44 -2.75 17.98 -7.14
N ASN A 45 -3.33 19.10 -6.70
CA ASN A 45 -2.74 20.44 -6.89
C ASN A 45 -1.40 20.61 -6.14
N GLU A 46 -1.30 20.12 -4.90
CA GLU A 46 -0.06 20.20 -4.12
C GLU A 46 1.01 19.27 -4.68
N LEU A 47 0.63 18.07 -5.13
CA LEU A 47 1.54 17.17 -5.84
C LEU A 47 2.07 17.82 -7.13
N ALA A 48 1.21 18.49 -7.90
CA ALA A 48 1.61 19.20 -9.11
C ALA A 48 2.60 20.33 -8.80
N ALA A 49 2.38 21.08 -7.71
CA ALA A 49 3.30 22.12 -7.27
C ALA A 49 4.67 21.56 -6.85
N LEU A 50 4.69 20.43 -6.14
CA LEU A 50 5.94 19.77 -5.76
C LEU A 50 6.69 19.22 -6.99
N ARG A 51 5.95 18.61 -7.93
CA ARG A 51 6.53 18.12 -9.19
C ARG A 51 7.13 19.26 -10.03
N ALA A 52 6.51 20.44 -10.03
CA ALA A 52 7.05 21.62 -10.72
C ALA A 52 8.38 22.10 -10.10
N GLN A 53 8.56 21.94 -8.79
CA GLN A 53 9.83 22.26 -8.10
C GLN A 53 10.91 21.20 -8.35
N HIS A 54 10.52 19.95 -8.63
CA HIS A 54 11.41 18.83 -8.89
C HIS A 54 11.09 18.16 -10.24
N PRO A 55 11.34 18.83 -11.38
CA PRO A 55 10.93 18.34 -12.71
C PRO A 55 11.60 17.03 -13.13
N ALA A 56 12.76 16.71 -12.55
CA ALA A 56 13.48 15.45 -12.79
C ALA A 56 13.04 14.30 -11.85
N ALA A 57 12.15 14.58 -10.88
CA ALA A 57 11.70 13.57 -9.93
C ALA A 57 10.63 12.66 -10.56
N ARG A 58 10.67 11.38 -10.17
CA ARG A 58 9.63 10.40 -10.52
C ARG A 58 8.59 10.28 -9.42
N VAL A 59 7.32 10.22 -9.80
CA VAL A 59 6.17 10.18 -8.90
C VAL A 59 5.69 8.74 -8.72
N LEU A 60 5.74 8.25 -7.49
CA LEU A 60 5.34 6.90 -7.08
C LEU A 60 4.07 7.01 -6.24
N VAL A 61 2.96 6.36 -6.63
CA VAL A 61 1.64 6.56 -5.99
C VAL A 61 0.99 5.23 -5.62
N HIS A 62 0.40 5.16 -4.44
CA HIS A 62 -0.44 4.02 -4.06
C HIS A 62 -1.85 4.13 -4.71
N PRO A 63 -2.43 3.05 -5.26
CA PRO A 63 -3.73 3.09 -5.96
C PRO A 63 -4.94 3.45 -5.09
N GLU A 64 -4.78 3.49 -3.76
CA GLU A 64 -5.79 4.03 -2.84
C GLU A 64 -5.86 5.57 -2.84
N SER A 65 -4.93 6.24 -3.52
CA SER A 65 -4.92 7.70 -3.63
C SER A 65 -6.05 8.21 -4.54
N PRO A 66 -6.53 9.46 -4.35
CA PRO A 66 -7.50 10.09 -5.25
C PRO A 66 -7.04 10.10 -6.71
N ALA A 67 -7.99 10.03 -7.65
CA ALA A 67 -7.72 9.98 -9.09
C ALA A 67 -6.78 11.10 -9.57
N ALA A 68 -6.98 12.34 -9.09
CA ALA A 68 -6.14 13.48 -9.43
C ALA A 68 -4.66 13.33 -9.02
N VAL A 69 -4.35 12.43 -8.08
CA VAL A 69 -2.98 12.09 -7.64
C VAL A 69 -2.45 10.93 -8.48
N VAL A 70 -3.28 9.90 -8.70
CA VAL A 70 -2.95 8.72 -9.50
C VAL A 70 -2.63 9.11 -10.95
N GLU A 71 -3.35 10.05 -11.54
CA GLU A 71 -3.13 10.57 -12.89
C GLU A 71 -1.77 11.26 -13.08
N GLN A 72 -1.12 11.68 -11.98
CA GLN A 72 0.19 12.33 -12.02
C GLN A 72 1.35 11.35 -11.81
N ALA A 73 1.06 10.07 -11.55
CA ALA A 73 2.04 9.06 -11.20
C ALA A 73 2.85 8.59 -12.42
N ASP A 74 4.15 8.42 -12.25
CA ASP A 74 4.99 7.63 -13.16
C ASP A 74 4.79 6.12 -12.91
N VAL A 75 4.55 5.74 -11.64
CA VAL A 75 4.30 4.35 -11.24
C VAL A 75 3.18 4.31 -10.21
N VAL A 76 2.22 3.41 -10.44
CA VAL A 76 1.13 3.10 -9.50
C VAL A 76 1.26 1.65 -9.05
N GLY A 77 1.27 1.41 -7.73
CA GLY A 77 1.42 0.05 -7.20
C GLY A 77 1.37 -0.05 -5.69
N SER A 78 1.45 -1.28 -5.18
CA SER A 78 1.58 -1.56 -3.75
C SER A 78 2.93 -1.11 -3.19
N THR A 79 3.05 -0.99 -1.87
CA THR A 79 4.30 -0.67 -1.16
C THR A 79 5.52 -1.40 -1.74
N THR A 80 5.45 -2.73 -1.87
CA THR A 80 6.56 -3.52 -2.44
C THR A 80 6.84 -3.16 -3.90
N GLN A 81 5.80 -2.98 -4.73
CA GLN A 81 5.98 -2.62 -6.14
C GLN A 81 6.62 -1.25 -6.31
N LEU A 82 6.30 -0.29 -5.43
CA LEU A 82 6.91 1.04 -5.44
C LEU A 82 8.39 0.96 -5.06
N ILE A 83 8.74 0.20 -4.02
CA ILE A 83 10.15 -0.03 -3.63
C ILE A 83 10.93 -0.66 -4.78
N ASP A 84 10.40 -1.72 -5.40
CA ASP A 84 11.04 -2.39 -6.54
C ASP A 84 11.14 -1.49 -7.79
N ALA A 85 10.20 -0.56 -7.97
CA ALA A 85 10.25 0.41 -9.07
C ALA A 85 11.40 1.39 -8.91
N VAL A 86 11.75 1.80 -7.69
CA VAL A 86 12.89 2.68 -7.42
C VAL A 86 14.17 2.08 -7.97
N GLY A 87 14.41 0.77 -7.81
CA GLY A 87 15.60 0.11 -8.33
C GLY A 87 15.69 0.07 -9.87
N ARG A 88 14.55 0.08 -10.55
CA ARG A 88 14.47 -0.02 -12.03
C ARG A 88 14.50 1.33 -12.73
N LEU A 89 14.07 2.39 -12.06
CA LEU A 89 13.99 3.73 -12.64
C LEU A 89 15.33 4.45 -12.55
N ASP A 90 15.78 4.99 -13.69
CA ASP A 90 16.92 5.90 -13.77
C ASP A 90 16.50 7.32 -13.40
N ALA A 91 16.34 7.53 -12.09
CA ALA A 91 16.11 8.82 -11.49
C ALA A 91 16.84 8.90 -10.14
N SER A 92 17.32 10.09 -9.81
CA SER A 92 17.97 10.38 -8.54
C SER A 92 16.98 10.81 -7.46
N THR A 93 15.83 11.37 -7.84
CA THR A 93 14.82 11.91 -6.93
C THR A 93 13.45 11.28 -7.18
N PHE A 94 12.74 10.95 -6.10
CA PHE A 94 11.41 10.35 -6.13
C PHE A 94 10.45 11.11 -5.23
N ILE A 95 9.24 11.38 -5.71
CA ILE A 95 8.12 11.87 -4.90
C ILE A 95 7.22 10.68 -4.62
N VAL A 96 6.95 10.39 -3.35
CA VAL A 96 6.22 9.18 -2.94
C VAL A 96 4.91 9.56 -2.25
N ALA A 97 3.78 9.21 -2.88
CA ALA A 97 2.42 9.41 -2.37
C ALA A 97 1.88 8.09 -1.80
N THR A 98 2.32 7.77 -0.60
CA THR A 98 1.89 6.64 0.23
C THR A 98 2.27 6.93 1.69
N ASP A 99 1.99 6.00 2.62
CA ASP A 99 2.43 6.12 4.02
C ASP A 99 3.93 6.39 4.16
N GLN A 100 4.31 7.33 5.03
CA GLN A 100 5.71 7.76 5.21
C GLN A 100 6.66 6.67 5.71
N GLY A 101 6.16 5.63 6.39
CA GLY A 101 6.99 4.54 6.90
C GLY A 101 7.78 3.83 5.80
N ILE A 102 7.27 3.84 4.56
CA ILE A 102 7.96 3.26 3.40
C ILE A 102 9.29 3.96 3.08
N LEU A 103 9.40 5.27 3.38
CA LEU A 103 10.55 6.08 2.98
C LEU A 103 11.81 5.61 3.68
N HIS A 104 11.67 5.08 4.90
CA HIS A 104 12.78 4.47 5.62
C HIS A 104 13.33 3.24 4.86
N ALA A 105 12.44 2.32 4.48
CA ALA A 105 12.82 1.13 3.71
C ALA A 105 13.45 1.49 2.35
N MET A 106 12.89 2.48 1.65
CA MET A 106 13.42 2.97 0.38
C MET A 106 14.83 3.56 0.53
N ARG A 107 15.07 4.39 1.55
CA ARG A 107 16.40 4.97 1.83
C ARG A 107 17.42 3.89 2.20
N ARG A 108 17.01 2.87 2.96
CA ARG A 108 17.87 1.74 3.34
C ARG A 108 18.29 0.91 2.13
N GLN A 109 17.38 0.63 1.20
CA GLN A 109 17.68 -0.16 -0.01
C GLN A 109 18.39 0.65 -1.09
N HIS A 110 18.15 1.96 -1.15
CA HIS A 110 18.68 2.85 -2.18
C HIS A 110 19.26 4.15 -1.58
N PRO A 111 20.38 4.08 -0.84
CA PRO A 111 20.92 5.23 -0.10
C PRO A 111 21.42 6.38 -0.99
N GLY A 112 21.72 6.11 -2.26
CA GLY A 112 22.14 7.13 -3.24
C GLY A 112 20.98 7.91 -3.89
N LYS A 113 19.73 7.63 -3.52
CA LYS A 113 18.53 8.25 -4.09
C LYS A 113 17.84 9.14 -3.06
N THR A 114 17.24 10.23 -3.53
CA THR A 114 16.49 11.19 -2.72
C THR A 114 15.00 10.87 -2.76
N PHE A 115 14.37 10.83 -1.60
CA PHE A 115 12.94 10.54 -1.46
C PHE A 115 12.21 11.68 -0.76
N LEU A 116 11.26 12.27 -1.47
CA LEU A 116 10.37 13.32 -1.02
C LEU A 116 9.00 12.72 -0.72
N ALA A 117 8.43 13.03 0.45
CA ALA A 117 7.04 12.70 0.72
C ALA A 117 6.13 13.58 -0.15
N ALA A 118 5.12 12.99 -0.79
CA ALA A 118 4.08 13.79 -1.42
C ALA A 118 3.32 14.59 -0.35
N PRO A 119 2.92 15.83 -0.65
CA PRO A 119 2.25 16.66 0.32
C PRO A 119 0.84 16.15 0.59
N THR A 120 0.46 16.12 1.87
CA THR A 120 -0.93 15.94 2.28
C THR A 120 -1.44 17.29 2.77
N ALA A 121 -2.69 17.60 2.42
CA ALA A 121 -3.39 18.75 2.99
C ALA A 121 -4.39 18.22 4.01
N GLY A 122 -4.07 18.39 5.30
CA GLY A 122 -5.09 18.30 6.34
C GLY A 122 -6.15 19.40 6.14
N GLU A 123 -7.34 19.23 6.72
CA GLU A 123 -8.25 20.37 6.94
C GLU A 123 -7.59 21.33 7.94
N GLY A 124 -6.78 22.26 7.44
CA GLY A 124 -6.04 23.22 8.25
C GLY A 124 -4.64 23.48 7.68
N ALA A 125 -4.34 24.74 7.40
CA ALA A 125 -3.16 25.23 6.66
C ALA A 125 -1.79 25.01 7.34
N ALA A 126 -1.64 24.04 8.25
CA ALA A 126 -0.45 23.88 9.09
C ALA A 126 0.32 22.56 8.92
N CYS A 127 -0.28 21.47 8.39
CA CYS A 127 0.49 20.26 8.07
C CYS A 127 0.58 20.08 6.56
N LYS A 128 1.81 20.19 6.02
CA LYS A 128 2.12 19.96 4.60
C LYS A 128 2.51 18.52 4.27
N SER A 129 2.59 17.63 5.26
CA SER A 129 2.98 16.23 5.06
C SER A 129 2.74 15.41 6.34
N CYS A 130 1.50 15.03 6.59
CA CYS A 130 1.08 14.14 7.68
C CYS A 130 0.58 12.79 7.14
N ALA A 131 1.15 12.26 6.05
CA ALA A 131 0.84 10.92 5.52
C ALA A 131 1.29 9.79 6.50
N PHE A 132 0.67 9.78 7.67
CA PHE A 132 1.03 9.01 8.84
C PHE A 132 -0.22 8.29 9.31
N CYS A 133 -0.21 6.97 9.24
CA CYS A 133 -1.28 6.17 9.80
C CYS A 133 -1.13 6.12 11.34
N PRO A 134 -2.04 6.75 12.12
CA PRO A 134 -1.93 6.75 13.59
C PRO A 134 -2.02 5.34 14.18
N TRP A 135 -2.73 4.45 13.51
CA TRP A 135 -2.91 3.07 13.93
C TRP A 135 -1.66 2.21 13.73
N MET A 136 -0.92 2.42 12.64
CA MET A 136 0.36 1.72 12.42
C MET A 136 1.38 2.13 13.48
N ALA A 137 1.39 3.41 13.86
CA ALA A 137 2.31 3.95 14.84
C ALA A 137 2.03 3.55 16.30
N MET A 138 0.94 2.83 16.58
CA MET A 138 0.71 2.24 17.90
C MET A 138 1.74 1.16 18.24
N ASN A 139 2.37 0.56 17.23
CA ASN A 139 3.40 -0.46 17.40
C ASN A 139 4.75 0.18 17.73
N GLY A 140 4.92 0.62 18.98
CA GLY A 140 6.18 1.18 19.49
C GLY A 140 7.09 0.12 20.13
N LEU A 141 8.40 0.41 20.20
CA LEU A 141 9.40 -0.49 20.81
C LEU A 141 9.02 -0.99 22.22
N PRO A 142 8.52 -0.15 23.15
CA PRO A 142 8.12 -0.65 24.47
C PRO A 142 6.98 -1.67 24.40
N GLY A 143 6.02 -1.48 23.48
CA GLY A 143 4.91 -2.40 23.28
C GLY A 143 5.37 -3.75 22.71
N VAL A 144 6.33 -3.71 21.78
CA VAL A 144 6.93 -4.92 21.21
C VAL A 144 7.70 -5.71 22.28
N VAL A 145 8.55 -5.04 23.07
CA VAL A 145 9.29 -5.67 24.16
C VAL A 145 8.32 -6.31 25.15
N HIS A 146 7.29 -5.56 25.57
CA HIS A 146 6.29 -6.08 26.50
C HIS A 146 5.55 -7.31 25.95
N ALA A 147 5.15 -7.29 24.67
CA ALA A 147 4.48 -8.42 24.04
C ALA A 147 5.36 -9.68 24.02
N LEU A 148 6.67 -9.53 23.75
CA LEU A 148 7.63 -10.63 23.73
C LEU A 148 7.91 -11.19 25.13
N GLU A 149 8.08 -10.32 26.13
CA GLU A 149 8.38 -10.74 27.52
C GLU A 149 7.16 -11.37 28.20
N ALA A 150 5.97 -10.80 28.01
CA ALA A 150 4.73 -11.28 28.62
C ALA A 150 4.10 -12.45 27.85
N GLY A 151 4.56 -12.76 26.63
CA GLY A 151 3.94 -13.75 25.75
C GLY A 151 2.51 -13.38 25.34
N GLY A 152 2.20 -12.08 25.31
CA GLY A 152 0.86 -11.55 25.05
C GLY A 152 0.57 -11.28 23.58
N GLY A 153 -0.66 -10.84 23.28
CA GLY A 153 -1.07 -10.45 21.92
C GLY A 153 -1.55 -11.59 21.03
N GLU A 154 -1.88 -12.76 21.61
CA GLU A 154 -2.56 -13.83 20.88
C GLU A 154 -3.90 -13.34 20.33
N ILE A 155 -4.10 -13.52 19.02
CA ILE A 155 -5.35 -13.18 18.34
C ILE A 155 -6.21 -14.46 18.31
N THR A 156 -7.16 -14.56 19.23
CA THR A 156 -8.15 -15.64 19.22
C THR A 156 -9.32 -15.28 18.32
N LEU A 157 -9.70 -16.20 17.42
CA LEU A 157 -10.85 -16.05 16.53
C LEU A 157 -11.82 -17.21 16.74
N ASP A 158 -13.10 -16.96 16.51
CA ASP A 158 -14.08 -18.04 16.42
C ASP A 158 -13.69 -19.03 15.30
N PRO A 159 -13.63 -20.35 15.56
CA PRO A 159 -13.18 -21.32 14.57
C PRO A 159 -14.02 -21.31 13.28
N GLN A 160 -15.34 -21.14 13.39
CA GLN A 160 -16.21 -21.11 12.21
C GLN A 160 -15.98 -19.86 11.37
N LEU A 161 -15.75 -18.70 12.02
CA LEU A 161 -15.35 -17.48 11.35
C LEU A 161 -14.01 -17.64 10.64
N ALA A 162 -13.02 -18.23 11.30
CA ALA A 162 -11.69 -18.47 10.75
C ALA A 162 -11.76 -19.36 9.49
N ASP A 163 -12.50 -20.47 9.55
CA ASP A 163 -12.67 -21.37 8.40
C ASP A 163 -13.39 -20.70 7.22
N ARG A 164 -14.39 -19.86 7.50
CA ARG A 164 -15.09 -19.10 6.45
C ARG A 164 -14.21 -18.01 5.84
N ALA A 165 -13.39 -17.32 6.65
CA ALA A 165 -12.46 -16.29 6.19
C ALA A 165 -11.28 -16.88 5.40
N ARG A 166 -10.87 -18.11 5.71
CA ARG A 166 -9.78 -18.81 5.01
C ARG A 166 -10.10 -19.06 3.54
N GLN A 167 -11.34 -19.45 3.21
CA GLN A 167 -11.75 -19.80 1.85
C GLN A 167 -11.45 -18.72 0.77
N PRO A 168 -11.84 -17.43 0.94
CA PRO A 168 -11.52 -16.41 -0.05
C PRO A 168 -10.01 -16.12 -0.14
N ILE A 169 -9.27 -16.22 0.98
CA ILE A 169 -7.82 -16.02 1.01
C ILE A 169 -7.12 -17.11 0.19
N GLU A 170 -7.44 -18.38 0.44
CA GLU A 170 -6.88 -19.51 -0.30
C GLU A 170 -7.18 -19.42 -1.81
N ARG A 171 -8.41 -19.01 -2.17
CA ARG A 171 -8.77 -18.78 -3.58
C ARG A 171 -7.93 -17.69 -4.22
N MET A 172 -7.65 -16.59 -3.50
CA MET A 172 -6.77 -15.51 -3.96
C MET A 172 -5.33 -16.01 -4.17
N LEU A 173 -4.78 -16.76 -3.22
CA LEU A 173 -3.43 -17.32 -3.30
C LEU A 173 -3.29 -18.33 -4.43
N ALA A 174 -4.25 -19.26 -4.55
CA ALA A 174 -4.28 -20.25 -5.63
C ALA A 174 -4.38 -19.57 -7.00
N PHE A 175 -5.23 -18.56 -7.14
CA PHE A 175 -5.34 -17.77 -8.36
C PHE A 175 -4.02 -17.08 -8.73
N ALA A 176 -3.35 -16.46 -7.78
CA ALA A 176 -2.05 -15.84 -8.03
C ALA A 176 -0.98 -16.86 -8.47
N ALA A 177 -0.93 -18.02 -7.80
CA ALA A 177 -0.03 -19.10 -8.15
C ALA A 177 -0.26 -19.60 -9.59
N THR A 178 -1.51 -19.81 -10.00
CA THR A 178 -1.83 -20.22 -11.38
C THR A 178 -1.41 -19.19 -12.43
N ARG A 179 -1.33 -17.91 -12.07
CA ARG A 179 -0.92 -16.81 -12.94
C ARG A 179 0.57 -16.52 -12.92
N ARG A 180 1.37 -17.29 -12.16
CA ARG A 180 2.78 -17.01 -11.87
C ARG A 180 2.99 -15.58 -11.34
N GLN A 181 1.97 -15.01 -10.71
CA GLN A 181 2.07 -13.73 -10.02
C GLN A 181 2.61 -14.01 -8.62
N ARG A 182 3.73 -13.37 -8.28
CA ARG A 182 4.38 -13.53 -6.98
C ARG A 182 3.52 -12.86 -5.91
N VAL A 183 2.69 -13.63 -5.21
CA VAL A 183 1.99 -13.17 -4.00
C VAL A 183 2.77 -13.70 -2.81
N GLN A 184 3.39 -12.77 -2.07
CA GLN A 184 4.47 -13.05 -1.10
C GLN A 184 4.02 -13.58 0.27
N ALA A 185 2.75 -13.95 0.47
CA ALA A 185 2.33 -14.55 1.73
C ALA A 185 1.69 -15.91 1.44
N SER A 186 2.44 -16.99 1.68
CA SER A 186 1.88 -18.35 1.63
C SER A 186 1.00 -18.64 2.85
N GLY A 187 1.14 -17.85 3.92
CA GLY A 187 0.45 -18.06 5.19
C GLY A 187 1.13 -19.11 6.07
N GLU A 188 2.20 -19.73 5.57
CA GLU A 188 3.05 -20.63 6.35
C GLU A 188 4.31 -19.89 6.82
N LEU A 189 4.34 -19.56 8.11
CA LEU A 189 5.42 -18.79 8.73
C LEU A 189 6.81 -19.39 8.45
N ALA A 190 6.93 -20.72 8.43
CA ALA A 190 8.19 -21.42 8.18
C ALA A 190 8.71 -21.24 6.74
N GLN A 191 7.80 -21.10 5.75
CA GLN A 191 8.17 -20.88 4.35
C GLN A 191 8.39 -19.39 4.07
N ASP A 192 7.58 -18.53 4.70
CA ASP A 192 7.63 -17.08 4.53
C ASP A 192 8.78 -16.45 5.34
N MET A 193 9.38 -17.16 6.31
CA MET A 193 10.53 -16.72 7.11
C MET A 193 11.70 -16.21 6.28
N ALA A 194 11.95 -16.81 5.10
CA ALA A 194 13.01 -16.39 4.19
C ALA A 194 12.79 -14.96 3.64
N LEU A 195 11.54 -14.51 3.54
CA LEU A 195 11.18 -13.18 3.04
C LEU A 195 11.52 -12.06 4.03
N PHE A 196 11.61 -12.39 5.32
CA PHE A 196 11.91 -11.45 6.40
C PHE A 196 13.40 -11.41 6.75
N GLN A 197 14.25 -12.25 6.15
CA GLN A 197 15.69 -12.32 6.44
C GLN A 197 16.46 -11.02 6.17
N HIS A 198 15.91 -10.12 5.34
CA HIS A 198 16.51 -8.83 5.00
C HIS A 198 15.70 -7.63 5.51
N VAL A 199 14.55 -7.89 6.13
CA VAL A 199 13.77 -6.87 6.84
C VAL A 199 14.41 -6.75 8.22
N GLY A 200 15.26 -5.74 8.38
CA GLY A 200 15.83 -5.44 9.70
C GLY A 200 14.70 -5.10 10.67
N ALA A 201 14.91 -5.38 11.96
CA ALA A 201 14.03 -4.90 13.01
C ALA A 201 13.74 -3.41 12.79
N ALA A 202 12.45 -3.07 12.74
CA ALA A 202 11.97 -1.70 12.63
C ALA A 202 12.50 -0.83 13.78
#